data_AF-D5T4D2-F1
#
_entry.id   AF-D5T4D2-F1
#
_cell.length_a   1.000
_cell.length_b   1.000
_cell.length_c   1.000
_cell.angle_alpha   90.00
_cell.angle_beta   90.00
_cell.angle_gamma   90.00
#
_symmetry.space_group_name_H-M   'P 1'
#
loop_
_entity.id
_entity.type
_entity.pdbx_description
1 polymer ?
#
loop_
_entity_poly.entity_id
_entity_poly.type
_entity_poly.pdbx_seq_one_letter_code
_entity_poly.pdbx_strand_id
1 'polypeptide(L)'
;MFQDDDFNIFSVETLDERMQLIREKIGPKFEQSAAAILPVLNESGQQWYAHIAKHLRRTTNAPDNTWVAFAPNKRGYKMMPHFELGIWADRIYFYLAVEENMKPNDTQSIVTKMNAARDLIRSLPSDFVLSADHMINMSQSSNIQAYDDMVTRYHQVKHSEVLIGD
;
A
#
# COMPACT_ATOMS: atom_id res chain seq x y z
N MET A 1 -5.75 -16.84 6.29
CA MET A 1 -4.34 -16.85 5.87
C MET A 1 -4.27 -17.17 4.38
N PHE A 2 -3.35 -16.55 3.65
CA PHE A 2 -3.17 -16.76 2.21
C PHE A 2 -2.62 -18.16 1.91
N GLN A 3 -2.90 -18.68 0.72
CA GLN A 3 -2.53 -20.00 0.22
C GLN A 3 -1.97 -19.85 -1.19
N ASP A 4 -1.16 -20.80 -1.65
CA ASP A 4 -0.52 -20.77 -2.97
C ASP A 4 -1.54 -20.56 -4.12
N ASP A 5 -2.73 -21.15 -3.99
CA ASP A 5 -3.80 -21.00 -4.99
C ASP A 5 -4.42 -19.60 -5.07
N ASP A 6 -4.17 -18.72 -4.08
CA ASP A 6 -4.61 -17.32 -4.13
C ASP A 6 -3.84 -16.52 -5.18
N PHE A 7 -2.58 -16.88 -5.42
CA PHE A 7 -1.72 -16.20 -6.39
C PHE A 7 -2.14 -16.52 -7.82
N ASN A 8 -2.76 -17.68 -8.03
CA ASN A 8 -3.27 -18.11 -9.34
C ASN A 8 -4.41 -17.22 -9.87
N ILE A 9 -5.06 -16.39 -9.05
CA ILE A 9 -6.11 -15.48 -9.55
C ILE A 9 -5.54 -14.45 -10.53
N PHE A 10 -4.23 -14.13 -10.43
CA PHE A 10 -3.59 -13.14 -11.30
C PHE A 10 -3.29 -13.67 -12.71
N SER A 11 -3.42 -14.98 -12.95
CA SER A 11 -3.35 -15.54 -14.30
C SER A 11 -4.67 -15.37 -15.08
N VAL A 12 -5.76 -14.99 -14.41
CA VAL A 12 -7.05 -14.71 -15.07
C VAL A 12 -7.00 -13.35 -15.74
N GLU A 13 -7.08 -13.30 -17.07
CA GLU A 13 -6.86 -12.06 -17.83
C GLU A 13 -8.04 -11.09 -17.77
N THR A 14 -9.27 -11.59 -17.66
CA THR A 14 -10.46 -10.74 -17.75
C THR A 14 -10.71 -9.98 -16.45
N LEU A 15 -11.05 -8.69 -16.57
CA LEU A 15 -11.34 -7.82 -15.43
C LEU A 15 -12.47 -8.39 -14.57
N ASP A 16 -13.58 -8.77 -15.19
CA ASP A 16 -14.78 -9.21 -14.46
C ASP A 16 -14.53 -10.50 -13.66
N GLU A 17 -13.88 -11.48 -14.28
CA GLU A 17 -13.57 -12.77 -13.65
C GLU A 17 -12.51 -12.61 -12.54
N ARG A 18 -11.43 -11.84 -12.79
CA ARG A 18 -10.42 -11.57 -11.75
C ARG A 18 -11.04 -10.81 -10.57
N MET A 19 -11.92 -9.83 -10.83
CA MET A 19 -12.62 -9.10 -9.77
C MET A 19 -13.59 -9.97 -8.99
N GLN A 20 -14.25 -10.94 -9.63
CA GLN A 20 -15.05 -11.94 -8.94
C GLN A 20 -14.18 -12.79 -8.00
N LEU A 21 -13.06 -13.33 -8.49
CA LEU A 21 -12.13 -14.13 -7.70
C LEU A 21 -11.51 -13.33 -6.54
N ILE A 22 -11.15 -12.07 -6.76
CA ILE A 22 -10.67 -11.17 -5.69
C ILE A 22 -11.73 -11.07 -4.59
N ARG A 23 -13.00 -10.85 -4.93
CA ARG A 23 -14.08 -10.74 -3.94
C ARG A 23 -14.31 -12.05 -3.19
N GLU A 24 -14.32 -13.17 -3.88
CA GLU A 24 -14.68 -14.48 -3.31
C GLU A 24 -13.53 -15.12 -2.53
N LYS A 25 -12.29 -15.02 -3.01
CA LYS A 25 -11.13 -15.70 -2.43
C LYS A 25 -10.29 -14.79 -1.53
N ILE A 26 -10.06 -13.55 -1.95
CA ILE A 26 -9.14 -12.63 -1.27
C ILE A 26 -9.86 -11.74 -0.25
N GLY A 27 -11.08 -11.28 -0.56
CA GLY A 27 -11.89 -10.45 0.34
C GLY A 27 -12.00 -11.00 1.77
N PRO A 28 -12.43 -12.26 1.97
CA PRO A 28 -12.51 -12.85 3.32
C PRO A 28 -11.17 -12.92 4.04
N LYS A 29 -10.05 -13.07 3.30
CA LYS A 29 -8.70 -13.10 3.88
C LYS A 29 -8.28 -11.72 4.34
N PHE A 30 -8.63 -10.67 3.60
CA PHE A 30 -8.44 -9.30 4.03
C PHE A 30 -9.29 -8.94 5.26
N GLU A 31 -10.54 -9.40 5.33
CA GLU A 31 -11.38 -9.21 6.52
C GLU A 31 -10.76 -9.89 7.76
N GLN A 32 -10.27 -11.12 7.59
CA GLN A 32 -9.58 -11.85 8.65
C GLN A 32 -8.30 -11.12 9.10
N SER A 33 -7.47 -10.69 8.15
CA SER A 33 -6.25 -9.93 8.47
C SER A 33 -6.58 -8.61 9.16
N ALA A 34 -7.63 -7.91 8.72
CA ALA A 34 -8.07 -6.67 9.34
C ALA A 34 -8.53 -6.88 10.79
N ALA A 35 -9.24 -7.97 11.08
CA ALA A 35 -9.64 -8.33 12.43
C ALA A 35 -8.44 -8.57 13.36
N ALA A 36 -7.30 -9.03 12.83
CA ALA A 36 -6.06 -9.24 13.59
C ALA A 36 -5.21 -7.96 13.73
N ILE A 37 -5.15 -7.13 12.69
CA ILE A 37 -4.26 -5.95 12.64
C ILE A 37 -4.88 -4.73 13.33
N LEU A 38 -6.19 -4.51 13.19
CA LEU A 38 -6.85 -3.32 13.77
C LEU A 38 -6.70 -3.19 15.29
N PRO A 39 -6.80 -4.27 16.11
CA PRO A 39 -6.54 -4.18 17.53
C PRO A 39 -5.16 -3.58 17.83
N VAL A 40 -4.11 -4.07 17.17
CA VAL A 40 -2.72 -3.61 17.36
C VAL A 40 -2.57 -2.13 16.99
N LEU A 41 -3.10 -1.71 15.83
CA LEU A 41 -3.01 -0.31 15.40
C LEU A 41 -3.75 0.65 16.37
N ASN A 42 -4.85 0.18 16.96
CA ASN A 42 -5.68 0.97 17.87
C ASN A 42 -5.13 1.05 19.31
N GLU A 43 -4.09 0.29 19.66
CA GLU A 43 -3.47 0.34 21.01
C GLU A 43 -2.91 1.73 21.33
N SER A 44 -2.49 2.47 20.30
CA SER A 44 -1.93 3.83 20.41
C SER A 44 -2.96 4.91 20.78
N GLY A 45 -4.25 4.56 20.88
CA GLY A 45 -5.35 5.52 21.11
C GLY A 45 -5.80 6.27 19.85
N GLN A 46 -5.11 6.10 18.72
CA GLN A 46 -5.58 6.53 17.41
C GLN A 46 -6.53 5.49 16.84
N GLN A 47 -7.70 5.91 16.35
CA GLN A 47 -8.66 5.00 15.72
C GLN A 47 -8.31 4.76 14.24
N TRP A 48 -8.11 3.50 13.88
CA TRP A 48 -7.85 3.02 12.52
C TRP A 48 -9.06 2.27 11.96
N TYR A 49 -9.17 2.29 10.63
CA TYR A 49 -10.23 1.64 9.86
C TYR A 49 -9.62 0.88 8.69
N ALA A 50 -10.15 -0.32 8.42
CA ALA A 50 -9.76 -1.12 7.26
C ALA A 50 -10.61 -0.76 6.02
N HIS A 51 -9.97 -0.73 4.86
CA HIS A 51 -10.56 -0.38 3.57
C HIS A 51 -10.08 -1.37 2.51
N ILE A 52 -10.93 -2.30 2.09
CA ILE A 52 -10.60 -3.22 1.00
C ILE A 52 -10.65 -2.47 -0.33
N ALA A 53 -9.60 -2.61 -1.14
CA ALA A 53 -9.49 -1.99 -2.45
C ALA A 53 -10.64 -2.44 -3.36
N LYS A 54 -11.34 -1.48 -3.95
CA LYS A 54 -12.52 -1.73 -4.79
C LYS A 54 -12.26 -1.68 -6.30
N HIS A 55 -11.07 -1.23 -6.72
CA HIS A 55 -10.67 -1.11 -8.13
C HIS A 55 -11.66 -0.35 -9.03
N LEU A 56 -12.41 0.61 -8.48
CA LEU A 56 -13.51 1.31 -9.17
C LEU A 56 -13.12 2.09 -10.44
N ARG A 57 -11.82 2.31 -10.66
CA ARG A 57 -11.29 3.01 -11.84
C ARG A 57 -10.86 2.08 -12.97
N ARG A 58 -10.88 0.75 -12.77
CA ARG A 58 -10.53 -0.22 -13.81
C ARG A 58 -11.74 -0.44 -14.72
N THR A 59 -11.54 -0.25 -16.03
CA THR A 59 -12.59 -0.42 -17.06
C THR A 59 -12.30 -1.52 -18.06
N THR A 60 -11.03 -1.93 -18.19
CA THR A 60 -10.59 -2.87 -19.23
C THR A 60 -9.55 -3.83 -18.68
N ASN A 61 -8.49 -3.31 -18.08
CA ASN A 61 -7.40 -4.14 -17.55
C ASN A 61 -7.70 -4.56 -16.11
N ALA A 62 -7.63 -5.86 -15.85
CA ALA A 62 -7.68 -6.42 -14.51
C ALA A 62 -6.51 -5.90 -13.65
N PRO A 63 -6.67 -5.73 -12.33
CA PRO A 63 -5.61 -5.22 -11.48
C PRO A 63 -4.54 -6.30 -11.22
N ASP A 64 -3.27 -5.91 -11.25
CA ASP A 64 -2.11 -6.82 -11.04
C ASP A 64 -1.82 -7.10 -9.56
N ASN A 65 -2.44 -6.32 -8.67
CA ASN A 65 -2.49 -6.53 -7.23
C ASN A 65 -3.87 -6.19 -6.66
N THR A 66 -4.07 -6.56 -5.40
CA THR A 66 -5.18 -6.06 -4.58
C THR A 66 -4.74 -5.96 -3.13
N TRP A 67 -5.42 -5.15 -2.33
CA TRP A 67 -5.01 -4.87 -0.96
C TRP A 67 -6.16 -4.52 -0.02
N VAL A 68 -5.87 -4.58 1.27
CA VAL A 68 -6.62 -3.90 2.32
C VAL A 68 -5.75 -2.81 2.93
N ALA A 69 -6.26 -1.58 2.91
CA ALA A 69 -5.60 -0.43 3.49
C ALA A 69 -6.10 -0.17 4.92
N PHE A 70 -5.22 0.32 5.78
CA PHE A 70 -5.53 0.75 7.15
C PHE A 70 -5.22 2.22 7.29
N ALA A 71 -6.25 3.03 7.54
CA ALA A 71 -6.11 4.48 7.67
C ALA A 71 -6.91 5.01 8.86
N PRO A 72 -6.46 6.10 9.50
CA PRO A 72 -7.18 6.75 10.58
C PRO A 72 -8.32 7.66 10.06
N ASN A 73 -9.06 7.17 9.07
CA ASN A 73 -10.20 7.84 8.47
C ASN A 73 -11.25 6.80 8.05
N LYS A 74 -12.48 6.99 8.52
CA LYS A 74 -13.59 6.05 8.25
C LYS A 74 -14.04 6.05 6.78
N ARG A 75 -13.78 7.12 6.03
CA ARG A 75 -14.35 7.31 4.68
C ARG A 75 -13.43 6.86 3.54
N GLY A 76 -12.14 6.72 3.79
CA GLY A 76 -11.18 6.29 2.79
C GLY A 76 -9.75 6.51 3.24
N TYR A 77 -8.79 6.03 2.44
CA TYR A 77 -7.38 5.93 2.83
C TYR A 77 -6.44 6.75 1.94
N LYS A 78 -6.71 6.84 0.63
CA LYS A 78 -5.80 7.44 -0.38
C LYS A 78 -5.36 8.89 -0.13
N MET A 79 -6.17 9.68 0.58
CA MET A 79 -5.85 11.09 0.87
C MET A 79 -4.97 11.26 2.13
N MET A 80 -4.33 10.19 2.62
CA MET A 80 -3.42 10.25 3.77
C MET A 80 -2.42 9.10 3.78
N PRO A 81 -1.29 9.21 4.52
CA PRO A 81 -0.44 8.06 4.77
C PRO A 81 -1.24 6.93 5.45
N HIS A 82 -1.08 5.71 4.96
CA HIS A 82 -1.85 4.56 5.42
C HIS A 82 -1.01 3.28 5.27
N PHE A 83 -1.36 2.23 6.00
CA PHE A 83 -0.75 0.92 5.77
C PHE A 83 -1.52 0.14 4.71
N GLU A 84 -0.85 -0.72 3.96
CA GLU A 84 -1.45 -1.63 2.98
C GLU A 84 -0.94 -3.04 3.21
N LEU A 85 -1.84 -4.00 3.45
CA LEU A 85 -1.55 -5.41 3.28
C LEU A 85 -2.09 -5.84 1.92
N GLY A 86 -1.20 -6.21 1.01
CA GLY A 86 -1.61 -6.58 -0.35
C GLY A 86 -0.95 -7.83 -0.87
N ILE A 87 -1.38 -8.23 -2.06
CA ILE A 87 -0.94 -9.43 -2.74
C ILE A 87 -0.72 -9.12 -4.22
N TRP A 88 0.46 -9.52 -4.71
CA TRP A 88 0.85 -9.62 -6.11
C TRP A 88 0.79 -11.09 -6.55
N ALA A 89 1.02 -11.36 -7.83
CA ALA A 89 1.13 -12.73 -8.34
C ALA A 89 2.28 -13.56 -7.73
N ASP A 90 3.29 -12.92 -7.14
CA ASP A 90 4.51 -13.59 -6.66
C ASP A 90 4.82 -13.38 -5.16
N ARG A 91 4.12 -12.46 -4.48
CA ARG A 91 4.37 -12.15 -3.07
C ARG A 91 3.17 -11.48 -2.40
N ILE A 92 3.15 -11.56 -1.07
CA ILE A 92 2.38 -10.65 -0.22
C ILE A 92 3.31 -9.49 0.13
N TYR A 93 2.74 -8.31 0.39
CA TYR A 93 3.49 -7.16 0.88
C TYR A 93 2.77 -6.46 2.03
N PHE A 94 3.53 -5.79 2.89
CA PHE A 94 2.99 -4.86 3.88
C PHE A 94 3.70 -3.51 3.84
N TYR A 95 3.05 -2.49 3.27
CA TYR A 95 3.64 -1.17 3.09
C TYR A 95 3.01 -0.10 3.98
N LEU A 96 3.82 0.86 4.45
CA LEU A 96 3.35 2.21 4.72
C LEU A 96 3.39 2.99 3.40
N ALA A 97 2.23 3.44 2.93
CA ALA A 97 2.06 4.08 1.63
C ALA A 97 1.75 5.57 1.74
N VAL A 98 2.48 6.37 0.96
CA VAL A 98 2.23 7.78 0.68
C VAL A 98 1.97 7.91 -0.83
N GLU A 99 0.70 7.83 -1.22
CA GLU A 99 0.26 7.87 -2.61
C GLU A 99 0.22 9.30 -3.20
N GLU A 100 0.17 9.38 -4.53
CA GLU A 100 0.08 10.64 -5.27
C GLU A 100 -1.21 11.43 -5.00
N ASN A 101 -2.24 10.77 -4.48
CA ASN A 101 -3.58 11.32 -4.26
C ASN A 101 -3.60 12.54 -3.34
N MET A 102 -2.61 12.69 -2.47
CA MET A 102 -2.49 13.83 -1.57
C MET A 102 -1.95 15.10 -2.26
N LYS A 103 -1.47 14.99 -3.49
CA LYS A 103 -0.89 16.10 -4.24
C LYS A 103 -1.95 16.91 -4.99
N PRO A 104 -1.72 18.21 -5.20
CA PRO A 104 -0.60 19.00 -4.67
C PRO A 104 -0.84 19.55 -3.26
N ASN A 105 -2.06 19.39 -2.73
CA ASN A 105 -2.54 20.15 -1.58
C ASN A 105 -1.72 19.89 -0.31
N ASP A 106 -1.35 18.63 -0.06
CA ASP A 106 -0.66 18.24 1.18
C ASP A 106 0.84 17.95 0.97
N THR A 107 1.37 18.10 -0.26
CA THR A 107 2.73 17.71 -0.64
C THR A 107 3.78 18.25 0.34
N GLN A 108 3.77 19.55 0.63
CA GLN A 108 4.79 20.18 1.48
C GLN A 108 4.72 19.68 2.94
N SER A 109 3.52 19.46 3.45
CA SER A 109 3.29 18.97 4.82
C SER A 109 3.80 17.53 4.97
N ILE A 110 3.48 16.68 4.00
CA ILE A 110 3.89 15.27 4.00
C ILE A 110 5.41 15.15 3.82
N VAL A 111 6.01 15.88 2.88
CA VAL A 111 7.46 15.86 2.66
C VAL A 111 8.21 16.27 3.93
N THR A 112 7.71 17.28 4.65
CA THR A 112 8.27 17.66 5.96
C THR A 112 8.24 16.49 6.95
N LYS A 113 7.13 15.74 7.02
CA LYS A 113 6.99 14.56 7.89
C LYS A 113 7.89 13.41 7.46
N MET A 114 8.00 13.14 6.16
CA MET A 114 8.89 12.10 5.62
C MET A 114 10.36 12.42 5.92
N ASN A 115 10.77 13.69 5.79
CA ASN A 115 12.11 14.13 6.19
C ASN A 115 12.35 13.98 7.70
N ALA A 116 11.34 14.27 8.54
CA ALA A 116 11.43 14.06 9.98
C ALA A 116 11.53 12.57 10.37
N ALA A 117 10.92 11.68 9.58
CA ALA A 117 10.99 10.24 9.78
C ALA A 117 12.31 9.60 9.29
N ARG A 118 13.19 10.37 8.63
CA ARG A 118 14.40 9.89 7.97
C ARG A 118 15.29 8.99 8.84
N ASP A 119 15.47 9.33 10.11
CA ASP A 119 16.31 8.53 11.02
C ASP A 119 15.65 7.21 11.42
N LEU A 120 14.32 7.17 11.54
CA LEU A 120 13.57 5.93 11.75
C LEU A 120 13.67 5.01 10.53
N ILE A 121 13.58 5.58 9.33
CA ILE A 121 13.74 4.84 8.08
C ILE A 121 15.14 4.23 7.99
N ARG A 122 16.18 4.98 8.38
CA ARG A 122 17.56 4.46 8.41
C ARG A 122 17.73 3.29 9.38
N SER A 123 16.95 3.24 10.46
CA SER A 123 17.03 2.18 11.46
C SER A 123 16.19 0.94 11.14
N LEU A 124 15.45 0.94 10.04
CA LEU A 124 14.66 -0.22 9.65
C LEU A 124 15.56 -1.41 9.29
N PRO A 125 15.07 -2.64 9.50
CA PRO A 125 15.74 -3.84 9.04
C PRO A 125 16.09 -3.81 7.53
N SER A 126 17.16 -4.51 7.14
CA SER A 126 17.69 -4.45 5.78
C SER A 126 16.84 -5.14 4.71
N ASP A 127 15.86 -5.94 5.12
CA ASP A 127 14.87 -6.61 4.27
C ASP A 127 13.72 -5.69 3.86
N PHE A 128 13.59 -4.50 4.47
CA PHE A 128 12.66 -3.49 4.01
C PHE A 128 13.08 -2.93 2.64
N VAL A 129 12.09 -2.64 1.81
CA VAL A 129 12.25 -2.11 0.45
C VAL A 129 11.40 -0.85 0.26
N LEU A 130 11.76 -0.07 -0.74
CA LEU A 130 10.99 1.08 -1.21
C LEU A 130 10.28 0.77 -2.52
N SER A 131 9.03 1.23 -2.68
CA SER A 131 8.35 1.28 -3.97
C SER A 131 7.92 2.72 -4.28
N ALA A 132 8.05 3.10 -5.55
CA ALA A 132 7.71 4.43 -6.04
C ALA A 132 6.31 4.51 -6.68
N ASP A 133 5.62 3.36 -6.82
CA ASP A 133 4.31 3.23 -7.45
C ASP A 133 3.62 1.94 -6.95
N HIS A 134 2.51 2.07 -6.22
CA HIS A 134 1.73 0.94 -5.70
C HIS A 134 1.08 0.07 -6.79
N MET A 135 1.10 0.53 -8.04
CA MET A 135 0.56 -0.19 -9.20
C MET A 135 1.63 -0.97 -9.97
N ILE A 136 2.90 -0.88 -9.58
CA ILE A 136 4.02 -1.59 -10.22
C ILE A 136 4.69 -2.52 -9.21
N ASN A 137 4.81 -3.81 -9.55
CA ASN A 137 5.53 -4.80 -8.74
C ASN A 137 7.05 -4.65 -8.88
N MET A 138 7.57 -3.50 -8.49
CA MET A 138 9.00 -3.20 -8.49
C MET A 138 9.34 -2.45 -7.22
N SER A 139 10.36 -2.95 -6.53
CA SER A 139 10.91 -2.34 -5.34
C SER A 139 12.42 -2.16 -5.47
N GLN A 140 12.96 -1.28 -4.65
CA GLN A 140 14.39 -1.00 -4.56
C GLN A 140 14.85 -1.01 -3.10
N SER A 141 16.16 -1.04 -2.90
CA SER A 141 16.75 -0.95 -1.55
C SER A 141 16.22 0.27 -0.79
N SER A 142 15.91 0.08 0.50
CA SER A 142 15.49 1.13 1.43
C SER A 142 16.65 1.91 2.06
N ASN A 143 17.86 1.82 1.46
CA ASN A 143 18.98 2.61 1.96
C ASN A 143 18.64 4.11 1.97
N ILE A 144 19.31 4.85 2.85
CA ILE A 144 18.91 6.23 3.14
C ILE A 144 19.02 7.16 1.93
N GLN A 145 19.96 6.91 1.01
CA GLN A 145 20.08 7.70 -0.22
C GLN A 145 18.88 7.46 -1.13
N ALA A 146 18.48 6.20 -1.32
CA ALA A 146 17.31 5.84 -2.11
C ALA A 146 16.01 6.42 -1.53
N TYR A 147 15.90 6.48 -0.20
CA TYR A 147 14.78 7.15 0.48
C TYR A 147 14.77 8.66 0.22
N ASP A 148 15.91 9.34 0.40
CA ASP A 148 16.02 10.79 0.17
C ASP A 148 15.71 11.17 -1.29
N ASP A 149 16.19 10.36 -2.25
CA ASP A 149 15.90 10.54 -3.68
C ASP A 149 14.41 10.36 -3.97
N MET A 150 13.77 9.37 -3.34
CA MET A 150 12.34 9.10 -3.52
C MET A 150 11.46 10.18 -2.91
N VAL A 151 11.80 10.69 -1.71
CA VAL A 151 11.12 11.84 -1.09
C VAL A 151 11.27 13.10 -1.93
N THR A 152 12.46 13.34 -2.49
CA THR A 152 12.70 14.45 -3.43
C THR A 152 11.84 14.31 -4.69
N ARG A 153 11.79 13.11 -5.27
CA ARG A 153 10.93 12.81 -6.43
C ARG A 153 9.45 12.96 -6.09
N TYR A 154 9.01 12.59 -4.89
CA TYR A 154 7.65 12.81 -4.43
C TYR A 154 7.28 14.29 -4.42
N HIS A 155 8.20 15.17 -3.99
CA HIS A 155 7.95 16.61 -4.01
C HIS A 155 7.80 17.17 -5.43
N GLN A 156 8.61 16.69 -6.37
CA GLN A 156 8.76 17.29 -7.70
C GLN A 156 7.85 16.70 -8.78
N VAL A 157 7.53 15.42 -8.71
CA VAL A 157 6.80 14.70 -9.75
C VAL A 157 5.36 14.48 -9.33
N LYS A 158 4.40 14.80 -10.21
CA LYS A 158 2.97 14.62 -9.90
C LYS A 158 2.63 13.15 -9.65
N HIS A 159 3.04 12.29 -10.57
CA HIS A 159 2.81 10.85 -10.51
C HIS A 159 4.00 10.12 -9.88
N SER A 160 4.14 10.27 -8.57
CA SER A 160 5.15 9.58 -7.78
C SER A 160 4.68 9.39 -6.36
N GLU A 161 5.11 8.29 -5.77
CA GLU A 161 4.69 7.83 -4.45
C GLU A 161 5.92 7.48 -3.61
N VAL A 162 5.71 7.31 -2.30
CA VAL A 162 6.71 6.75 -1.40
C VAL A 162 6.04 5.64 -0.60
N LEU A 163 6.41 4.40 -0.88
CA LEU A 163 5.98 3.22 -0.13
C LEU A 163 7.20 2.57 0.50
N ILE A 164 7.07 2.12 1.74
CA ILE A 164 8.12 1.38 2.44
C ILE A 164 7.57 0.22 3.25
N GLY A 165 8.22 -0.93 3.21
CA GLY A 165 7.86 -2.14 3.96
C GLY A 165 8.52 -3.37 3.37
N ASP A 166 7.93 -4.55 3.56
CA ASP A 166 8.47 -5.85 3.16
C ASP A 166 7.45 -6.74 2.39
#